data_AF-A0A3L7P0A2-F1
#
_entry.id   AF-A0A3L7P0A2-F1
#
_cell.length_a   1.000
_cell.length_b   1.000
_cell.length_c   1.000
_cell.angle_alpha   90.00
_cell.angle_beta   90.00
_cell.angle_gamma   90.00
#
_symmetry.space_group_name_H-M   'P 1'
#
loop_
_entity.id
_entity.type
_entity.pdbx_description
1 polymer ?
#
loop_
_entity_poly.entity_id
_entity_poly.type
_entity_poly.pdbx_seq_one_letter_code
_entity_poly.pdbx_strand_id
1 'polypeptide(L)'
;MPSRKYLIAIVLTGWALPALWAQENPGNHAKTLQVTVDRVPHPSGTELRGLLYGKTPGGELWFVCRRAWLRAAAPELAVVLEKEQNDREWDLRVALLKRLAAWRKGLPGEGPDSPLGSYIDEQITLMDPGLGEEGPAGKGRFVLIRLPAAQSRRLVSAPFQARKLLLVAWRENVDNAETLSAKELDRLLKKDGIAWDKEEVDFQEKMPGIPVESETDWELRQSFMAYNLGPKLRLQGMGDMVLEAGPLGAGGLEKLLGQIGPDIFSKALGDLLGGAPGQPAEGKKGVEQARRVAEGKGLSQFRLTRMQPDTQTLRVVVDDQLQARLPRQGWTVIYRHTINADASIPRPGLEGVIAKDPQVGPLLEKFRQFGLGDKLDMAVRFGAATMAAQEAGEANFQNFLRKAGRRVDGPPLRWFDGPGG
;
A
#
# COMPACT_ATOMS: atom_id res chain seq x y z
N MET A 1 -1.03 26.41 25.09
CA MET A 1 -0.16 25.86 24.03
C MET A 1 0.90 25.00 24.71
N PRO A 2 0.76 23.68 24.63
CA PRO A 2 1.34 22.91 23.53
C PRO A 2 0.33 21.92 22.93
N SER A 3 -0.02 22.13 21.65
CA SER A 3 -0.76 21.17 20.82
C SER A 3 0.21 20.51 19.85
N ARG A 4 1.02 19.58 20.34
CA ARG A 4 1.95 18.80 19.50
C ARG A 4 2.08 17.38 20.04
N LYS A 5 1.33 16.47 19.38
CA LYS A 5 1.57 15.02 19.23
C LYS A 5 1.29 14.11 20.46
N TYR A 6 0.46 13.10 20.19
CA TYR A 6 0.31 11.75 20.80
C TYR A 6 -0.71 11.50 21.93
N LEU A 7 -1.52 10.44 21.71
CA LEU A 7 -1.95 9.34 22.63
C LEU A 7 -3.14 8.61 21.94
N ILE A 8 -3.02 7.56 21.12
CA ILE A 8 -2.60 6.15 21.31
C ILE A 8 -3.33 5.40 22.46
N ALA A 9 -4.22 4.49 22.00
CA ALA A 9 -4.68 3.20 22.54
C ALA A 9 -5.69 3.11 23.71
N ILE A 10 -6.88 2.52 23.44
CA ILE A 10 -7.51 1.34 24.11
C ILE A 10 -8.54 0.76 23.08
N VAL A 11 -8.25 -0.24 22.23
CA VAL A 11 -8.18 -1.72 22.41
C VAL A 11 -9.54 -2.47 22.25
N LEU A 12 -9.62 -3.25 21.15
CA LEU A 12 -10.40 -4.49 20.88
C LEU A 12 -11.93 -4.45 20.68
N THR A 13 -12.39 -4.56 19.43
CA THR A 13 -12.93 -5.78 18.78
C THR A 13 -13.72 -5.42 17.52
N GLY A 14 -13.70 -6.29 16.51
CA GLY A 14 -14.68 -6.30 15.42
C GLY A 14 -14.10 -6.14 14.02
N TRP A 15 -13.74 -7.27 13.43
CA TRP A 15 -13.46 -7.36 12.00
C TRP A 15 -14.66 -6.91 11.18
N ALA A 16 -14.42 -6.09 10.16
CA ALA A 16 -15.30 -5.98 8.99
C ALA A 16 -14.44 -5.71 7.75
N LEU A 17 -13.78 -6.77 7.26
CA LEU A 17 -13.40 -6.81 5.85
C LEU A 17 -14.69 -6.78 5.02
N PRO A 18 -14.76 -6.00 3.92
CA PRO A 18 -15.79 -6.22 2.93
C PRO A 18 -15.58 -7.61 2.32
N ALA A 19 -16.42 -8.55 2.72
CA ALA A 19 -16.57 -9.83 2.07
C ALA A 19 -17.29 -9.59 0.74
N LEU A 20 -16.56 -9.59 -0.38
CA LEU A 20 -17.13 -9.93 -1.68
C LEU A 20 -16.12 -10.75 -2.52
N TRP A 21 -16.29 -12.06 -2.39
CA TRP A 21 -16.13 -13.16 -3.36
C TRP A 21 -14.75 -13.49 -3.98
N ALA A 22 -14.29 -14.69 -3.64
CA ALA A 22 -14.18 -15.75 -4.65
C ALA A 22 -15.25 -16.80 -4.34
N GLN A 23 -16.28 -16.90 -5.17
CA GLN A 23 -17.21 -18.03 -5.16
C GLN A 23 -16.49 -19.22 -5.81
N GLU A 24 -15.70 -19.95 -5.03
CA GLU A 24 -15.25 -21.28 -5.44
C GLU A 24 -16.30 -22.31 -5.03
N ASN A 25 -16.70 -23.14 -6.01
CA ASN A 25 -17.71 -24.18 -5.90
C ASN A 25 -17.63 -24.98 -4.58
N PRO A 26 -18.73 -25.09 -3.80
CA PRO A 26 -18.76 -25.85 -2.54
C PRO A 26 -18.69 -27.39 -2.74
N GLY A 27 -18.50 -27.88 -3.96
CA GLY A 27 -18.50 -29.30 -4.30
C GLY A 27 -17.16 -30.05 -4.13
N ASN A 28 -16.08 -29.39 -3.71
CA ASN A 28 -14.75 -30.05 -3.61
C ASN A 28 -14.10 -29.97 -2.22
N HIS A 29 -14.88 -29.65 -1.18
CA HIS A 29 -14.40 -29.37 0.19
C HIS A 29 -13.99 -30.59 1.04
N ALA A 30 -13.72 -31.75 0.43
CA ALA A 30 -13.29 -32.94 1.16
C ALA A 30 -11.80 -33.31 0.97
N LYS A 31 -10.98 -32.52 0.25
CA LYS A 31 -9.53 -32.81 0.07
C LYS A 31 -8.55 -31.67 0.41
N THR A 32 -9.02 -30.52 0.91
CA THR A 32 -8.18 -29.28 0.97
C THR A 32 -7.79 -28.85 2.40
N LEU A 33 -7.41 -29.79 3.28
CA LEU A 33 -7.08 -29.49 4.70
C LEU A 33 -5.67 -29.91 5.17
N GLN A 34 -4.67 -30.01 4.28
CA GLN A 34 -3.31 -30.42 4.68
C GLN A 34 -2.13 -29.59 4.13
N VAL A 35 -2.37 -28.56 3.33
CA VAL A 35 -1.28 -27.86 2.62
C VAL A 35 -0.93 -26.55 3.36
N THR A 36 0.24 -26.54 4.02
CA THR A 36 0.81 -25.36 4.73
C THR A 36 1.56 -24.41 3.83
N VAL A 37 1.97 -24.87 2.66
CA VAL A 37 2.87 -24.20 1.73
C VAL A 37 2.32 -24.26 0.32
N ASP A 38 2.60 -23.26 -0.49
CA ASP A 38 2.32 -23.36 -1.91
C ASP A 38 3.18 -24.50 -2.51
N ARG A 39 2.61 -25.25 -3.46
CA ARG A 39 3.29 -26.39 -4.10
C ARG A 39 3.25 -26.27 -5.61
N VAL A 40 4.38 -26.55 -6.26
CA VAL A 40 4.49 -26.54 -7.72
C VAL A 40 5.31 -27.75 -8.19
N PRO A 41 4.79 -28.59 -9.10
CA PRO A 41 5.59 -29.63 -9.71
C PRO A 41 6.63 -29.03 -10.68
N HIS A 42 7.90 -29.39 -10.49
CA HIS A 42 9.01 -28.97 -11.34
C HIS A 42 9.27 -30.04 -12.42
N PRO A 43 9.75 -29.67 -13.63
CA PRO A 43 10.08 -30.63 -14.69
C PRO A 43 11.11 -31.71 -14.30
N SER A 44 11.94 -31.47 -13.28
CA SER A 44 12.85 -32.48 -12.72
C SER A 44 12.14 -33.63 -11.98
N GLY A 45 10.82 -33.57 -11.83
CA GLY A 45 10.03 -34.52 -11.03
C GLY A 45 9.92 -34.14 -9.54
N THR A 46 10.66 -33.13 -9.09
CA THR A 46 10.58 -32.60 -7.72
C THR A 46 9.34 -31.71 -7.54
N GLU A 47 8.64 -31.84 -6.42
CA GLU A 47 7.62 -30.86 -6.00
C GLU A 47 8.28 -29.73 -5.20
N LEU A 48 8.31 -28.51 -5.73
CA LEU A 48 8.77 -27.33 -5.02
C LEU A 48 7.76 -26.94 -3.93
N ARG A 49 8.27 -26.61 -2.73
CA ARG A 49 7.48 -26.20 -1.57
C ARG A 49 7.95 -24.87 -1.03
N GLY A 50 7.03 -23.94 -0.87
CA GLY A 50 7.39 -22.57 -0.61
C GLY A 50 6.19 -21.64 -0.62
N LEU A 51 6.39 -20.41 -1.09
CA LEU A 51 5.32 -19.44 -1.26
C LEU A 51 5.35 -18.81 -2.65
N LEU A 52 4.16 -18.54 -3.18
CA LEU A 52 4.00 -17.61 -4.28
C LEU A 52 4.33 -16.20 -3.77
N TYR A 53 5.38 -15.61 -4.35
CA TYR A 53 5.82 -14.26 -4.04
C TYR A 53 5.12 -13.22 -4.91
N GLY A 54 4.88 -13.54 -6.20
CA GLY A 54 4.15 -12.65 -7.09
C GLY A 54 3.94 -13.24 -8.48
N LYS A 55 3.22 -12.50 -9.32
CA LYS A 55 2.86 -12.91 -10.67
C LYS A 55 3.13 -11.77 -11.64
N THR A 56 3.78 -12.07 -12.76
CA THR A 56 4.01 -11.10 -13.83
C THR A 56 2.75 -10.94 -14.68
N PRO A 57 2.57 -9.83 -15.40
CA PRO A 57 1.44 -9.67 -16.34
C PRO A 57 1.39 -10.78 -17.40
N GLY A 58 2.55 -11.33 -17.79
CA GLY A 58 2.65 -12.46 -18.71
C GLY A 58 2.25 -13.82 -18.12
N GLY A 59 1.88 -13.87 -16.85
CA GLY A 59 1.39 -15.09 -16.18
C GLY A 59 2.47 -15.99 -15.60
N GLU A 60 3.73 -15.56 -15.65
CA GLU A 60 4.83 -16.21 -14.93
C GLU A 60 4.71 -15.95 -13.43
N LEU A 61 5.21 -16.87 -12.62
CA LEU A 61 5.20 -16.74 -11.17
C LEU A 61 6.62 -16.57 -10.64
N TRP A 62 6.71 -15.76 -9.60
CA TRP A 62 7.87 -15.70 -8.73
C TRP A 62 7.56 -16.55 -7.50
N PHE A 63 8.29 -17.64 -7.33
CA PHE A 63 8.10 -18.60 -6.25
C PHE A 63 9.31 -18.59 -5.34
N VAL A 64 9.10 -18.64 -4.03
CA VAL A 64 10.17 -18.61 -3.05
C VAL A 64 10.25 -19.88 -2.24
N CYS A 65 11.45 -20.45 -2.14
CA CYS A 65 11.79 -21.60 -1.30
C CYS A 65 12.87 -21.22 -0.28
N ARG A 66 12.89 -21.84 0.91
CA ARG A 66 14.09 -21.77 1.77
C ARG A 66 15.22 -22.62 1.17
N ARG A 67 16.44 -22.05 1.13
CA ARG A 67 17.65 -22.77 0.68
C ARG A 67 17.88 -24.05 1.47
N ALA A 68 17.72 -23.99 2.79
CA ALA A 68 17.90 -25.15 3.67
C ALA A 68 17.00 -26.32 3.28
N TRP A 69 15.71 -26.05 3.04
CA TRP A 69 14.77 -27.07 2.58
C TRP A 69 15.14 -27.59 1.18
N LEU A 70 15.41 -26.69 0.22
CA LEU A 70 15.69 -27.07 -1.16
C LEU A 70 16.95 -27.96 -1.27
N ARG A 71 18.02 -27.61 -0.55
CA ARG A 71 19.27 -28.39 -0.50
C ARG A 71 19.07 -29.78 0.10
N ALA A 72 18.18 -29.91 1.08
CA ALA A 72 17.87 -31.20 1.70
C ALA A 72 16.95 -32.06 0.84
N ALA A 73 15.91 -31.47 0.23
CA ALA A 73 14.87 -32.19 -0.50
C ALA A 73 15.26 -32.50 -1.95
N ALA A 74 16.07 -31.65 -2.60
CA ALA A 74 16.48 -31.79 -3.98
C ALA A 74 17.85 -31.14 -4.23
N PRO A 75 18.95 -31.75 -3.75
CA PRO A 75 20.28 -31.14 -3.75
C PRO A 75 20.79 -30.75 -5.14
N GLU A 76 20.59 -31.60 -6.16
CA GLU A 76 20.99 -31.31 -7.53
C GLU A 76 20.22 -30.11 -8.11
N LEU A 77 18.92 -30.06 -7.88
CA LEU A 77 18.08 -28.93 -8.28
C LEU A 77 18.45 -27.65 -7.52
N ALA A 78 18.85 -27.76 -6.25
CA ALA A 78 19.30 -26.63 -5.45
C ALA A 78 20.53 -25.97 -6.09
N VAL A 79 21.53 -26.76 -6.53
CA VAL A 79 22.72 -26.22 -7.21
C VAL A 79 22.35 -25.42 -8.45
N VAL A 80 21.44 -25.95 -9.28
CA VAL A 80 20.99 -25.28 -10.51
C VAL A 80 20.25 -23.98 -10.19
N LEU A 81 19.21 -24.04 -9.35
CA LEU A 81 18.36 -22.89 -9.05
C LEU A 81 19.09 -21.79 -8.27
N GLU A 82 20.02 -22.15 -7.39
CA GLU A 82 20.86 -21.19 -6.69
C GLU A 82 21.84 -20.50 -7.65
N LYS A 83 22.43 -21.24 -8.59
CA LYS A 83 23.28 -20.64 -9.63
C LYS A 83 22.46 -19.69 -10.52
N GLU A 84 21.31 -20.12 -11.01
CA GLU A 84 20.42 -19.28 -11.83
C GLU A 84 20.00 -18.00 -11.11
N GLN A 85 19.71 -18.07 -9.81
CA GLN A 85 19.45 -16.88 -9.02
C GLN A 85 20.68 -15.98 -8.92
N ASN A 86 21.86 -16.54 -8.64
CA ASN A 86 23.08 -15.75 -8.47
C ASN A 86 23.43 -15.00 -9.75
N ASP A 87 23.38 -15.70 -10.90
CA ASP A 87 23.61 -15.11 -12.23
C ASP A 87 22.60 -13.96 -12.47
N ARG A 88 21.31 -14.19 -12.17
CA ARG A 88 20.26 -13.16 -12.31
C ARG A 88 20.46 -11.97 -11.37
N GLU A 89 20.86 -12.19 -10.13
CA GLU A 89 21.13 -11.12 -9.16
C GLU A 89 22.33 -10.27 -9.59
N TRP A 90 23.35 -10.90 -10.18
CA TRP A 90 24.48 -10.19 -10.77
C TRP A 90 24.04 -9.28 -11.92
N ASP A 91 23.31 -9.84 -12.89
CA ASP A 91 22.78 -9.07 -14.03
C ASP A 91 21.88 -7.92 -13.56
N LEU A 92 21.06 -8.18 -12.54
CA LEU A 92 20.20 -7.18 -11.92
C LEU A 92 20.99 -6.02 -11.33
N ARG A 93 22.06 -6.29 -10.57
CA ARG A 93 22.93 -5.26 -10.00
C ARG A 93 23.56 -4.39 -11.06
N VAL A 94 24.15 -5.00 -12.09
CA VAL A 94 24.77 -4.27 -13.21
C VAL A 94 23.74 -3.39 -13.92
N ALA A 95 22.53 -3.93 -14.16
CA ALA A 95 21.46 -3.18 -14.81
C ALA A 95 20.95 -2.01 -13.93
N LEU A 96 20.73 -2.25 -12.64
CA LEU A 96 20.27 -1.23 -11.70
C LEU A 96 21.31 -0.15 -11.45
N LEU A 97 22.59 -0.50 -11.33
CA LEU A 97 23.67 0.47 -11.19
C LEU A 97 23.66 1.48 -12.33
N LYS A 98 23.55 1.01 -13.58
CA LYS A 98 23.43 1.88 -14.76
C LYS A 98 22.20 2.79 -14.68
N ARG A 99 21.04 2.24 -14.31
CA ARG A 99 19.79 3.00 -14.18
C ARG A 99 19.85 4.04 -13.06
N LEU A 100 20.40 3.69 -11.91
CA LEU A 100 20.57 4.56 -10.75
C LEU A 100 21.54 5.70 -11.06
N ALA A 101 22.69 5.42 -11.70
CA ALA A 101 23.63 6.44 -12.13
C ALA A 101 23.00 7.42 -13.15
N ALA A 102 22.22 6.90 -14.10
CA ALA A 102 21.48 7.73 -15.04
C ALA A 102 20.42 8.60 -14.34
N TRP A 103 19.68 8.02 -13.39
CA TRP A 103 18.70 8.76 -12.60
C TRP A 103 19.37 9.84 -11.76
N ARG A 104 20.49 9.52 -11.10
CA ARG A 104 21.28 10.43 -10.29
C ARG A 104 21.74 11.66 -11.06
N LYS A 105 22.24 11.45 -12.29
CA LYS A 105 22.68 12.53 -13.20
C LYS A 105 21.50 13.40 -13.68
N GLY A 106 20.30 12.82 -13.75
CA GLY A 106 19.10 13.47 -14.27
C GLY A 106 18.25 14.20 -13.23
N LEU A 107 18.60 14.18 -11.93
CA LEU A 107 17.84 14.87 -10.89
C LEU A 107 17.96 16.40 -11.05
N PRO A 108 16.87 17.12 -11.34
CA PRO A 108 16.89 18.57 -11.46
C PRO A 108 16.74 19.22 -10.07
N GLY A 109 17.67 20.10 -9.69
CA GLY A 109 17.52 21.01 -8.55
C GLY A 109 17.62 20.41 -7.15
N GLU A 110 17.56 19.08 -7.01
CA GLU A 110 17.87 18.38 -5.77
C GLU A 110 19.37 18.07 -5.76
N GLY A 111 20.14 18.92 -5.06
CA GLY A 111 21.58 18.72 -4.90
C GLY A 111 21.93 17.36 -4.29
N PRO A 112 23.22 16.97 -4.30
CA PRO A 112 23.69 15.73 -3.70
C PRO A 112 23.22 15.48 -2.26
N ASP A 113 22.96 16.55 -1.52
CA ASP A 113 22.55 16.49 -0.11
C ASP A 113 21.02 16.31 0.10
N SER A 114 20.25 16.14 -0.98
CA SER A 114 18.82 15.79 -0.85
C SER A 114 18.66 14.36 -0.31
N PRO A 115 17.60 14.06 0.47
CA PRO A 115 17.34 12.69 0.94
C PRO A 115 17.20 11.68 -0.21
N LEU A 116 16.63 12.09 -1.33
CA LEU A 116 16.53 11.27 -2.54
C LEU A 116 17.91 11.01 -3.17
N GLY A 117 18.73 12.07 -3.31
CA GLY A 117 20.11 11.95 -3.83
C GLY A 117 20.96 11.01 -2.97
N SER A 118 20.94 11.21 -1.66
CA SER A 118 21.65 10.37 -0.68
C SER A 118 21.19 8.91 -0.74
N TYR A 119 19.88 8.66 -0.83
CA TYR A 119 19.35 7.31 -1.01
C TYR A 119 19.85 6.67 -2.32
N ILE A 120 19.84 7.39 -3.44
CA ILE A 120 20.32 6.85 -4.71
C ILE A 120 21.81 6.52 -4.62
N ASP A 121 22.63 7.35 -3.98
CA ASP A 121 24.06 7.11 -3.80
C ASP A 121 24.32 5.88 -2.90
N GLU A 122 23.51 5.69 -1.85
CA GLU A 122 23.53 4.46 -1.03
C GLU A 122 23.16 3.24 -1.88
N GLN A 123 22.09 3.31 -2.68
CA GLN A 123 21.69 2.21 -3.54
C GLN A 123 22.74 1.90 -4.63
N ILE A 124 23.42 2.91 -5.18
CA ILE A 124 24.54 2.73 -6.11
C ILE A 124 25.66 1.93 -5.44
N THR A 125 26.00 2.29 -4.20
CA THR A 125 27.03 1.60 -3.41
C THR A 125 26.64 0.15 -3.13
N LEU A 126 25.38 -0.10 -2.76
CA LEU A 126 24.86 -1.46 -2.50
C LEU A 126 24.84 -2.34 -3.76
N MET A 127 24.64 -1.72 -4.93
CA MET A 127 24.59 -2.39 -6.22
C MET A 127 25.97 -2.51 -6.90
N ASP A 128 27.05 -1.99 -6.28
CA ASP A 128 28.39 -2.04 -6.86
C ASP A 128 28.85 -3.51 -7.06
N PRO A 129 29.10 -3.94 -8.31
CA PRO A 129 29.61 -5.27 -8.61
C PRO A 129 31.04 -5.52 -8.07
N GLY A 130 31.78 -4.46 -7.71
CA GLY A 130 33.12 -4.52 -7.11
C GLY A 130 33.19 -5.21 -5.74
N LEU A 131 32.03 -5.48 -5.12
CA LEU A 131 31.93 -6.33 -3.93
C LEU A 131 32.16 -7.83 -4.21
N GLY A 132 32.26 -8.25 -5.48
CA GLY A 132 32.62 -9.63 -5.88
C GLY A 132 31.66 -10.72 -5.33
N GLU A 133 32.14 -11.97 -5.29
CA GLU A 133 31.46 -13.10 -4.60
C GLU A 133 31.27 -12.84 -3.09
N GLU A 134 31.98 -11.85 -2.53
CA GLU A 134 31.83 -11.40 -1.15
C GLU A 134 30.58 -10.52 -0.94
N GLY A 135 30.00 -9.98 -2.01
CA GLY A 135 28.75 -9.22 -1.96
C GLY A 135 27.55 -10.03 -1.44
N PRO A 136 26.44 -9.37 -1.05
CA PRO A 136 25.27 -10.06 -0.50
C PRO A 136 24.51 -10.93 -1.53
N ALA A 137 24.93 -10.93 -2.80
CA ALA A 137 24.31 -11.72 -3.86
C ALA A 137 24.39 -13.21 -3.53
N GLY A 138 23.28 -13.92 -3.65
CA GLY A 138 23.25 -15.37 -3.47
C GLY A 138 23.44 -15.89 -2.03
N LYS A 139 23.53 -15.01 -1.03
CA LYS A 139 23.76 -15.39 0.39
C LYS A 139 22.50 -15.38 1.25
N GLY A 140 21.35 -15.01 0.67
CA GLY A 140 20.07 -14.96 1.37
C GLY A 140 19.55 -16.34 1.77
N ARG A 141 18.64 -16.39 2.74
CA ARG A 141 18.00 -17.63 3.21
C ARG A 141 17.08 -18.29 2.18
N PHE A 142 16.71 -17.54 1.15
CA PHE A 142 15.70 -17.90 0.18
C PHE A 142 16.29 -18.03 -1.22
N VAL A 143 15.70 -18.95 -1.99
CA VAL A 143 15.83 -19.02 -3.44
C VAL A 143 14.53 -18.51 -4.07
N LEU A 144 14.65 -17.52 -4.94
CA LEU A 144 13.59 -16.96 -5.74
C LEU A 144 13.65 -17.57 -7.15
N ILE A 145 12.60 -18.31 -7.50
CA ILE A 145 12.50 -19.14 -8.69
C ILE A 145 11.49 -18.47 -9.63
N ARG A 146 11.87 -18.30 -10.90
CA ARG A 146 10.95 -17.84 -11.94
C ARG A 146 10.31 -19.04 -12.60
N LEU A 147 9.00 -19.19 -12.43
CA LEU A 147 8.22 -20.27 -13.01
C LEU A 147 7.51 -19.79 -14.28
N PRO A 148 7.70 -20.47 -15.42
CA PRO A 148 6.97 -20.14 -16.65
C PRO A 148 5.45 -20.24 -16.50
N ALA A 149 4.71 -19.49 -17.32
CA ALA A 149 3.25 -19.47 -17.30
C ALA A 149 2.58 -20.86 -17.50
N ALA A 150 3.26 -21.80 -18.15
CA ALA A 150 2.77 -23.18 -18.27
C ALA A 150 2.79 -23.94 -16.93
N GLN A 151 3.80 -23.70 -16.09
CA GLN A 151 3.94 -24.32 -14.77
C GLN A 151 3.02 -23.66 -13.74
N SER A 152 2.71 -22.38 -13.91
CA SER A 152 1.83 -21.62 -13.00
C SER A 152 0.42 -22.22 -12.87
N ARG A 153 -0.07 -22.86 -13.93
CA ARG A 153 -1.36 -23.57 -13.94
C ARG A 153 -1.41 -24.80 -13.03
N ARG A 154 -0.24 -25.30 -12.61
CA ARG A 154 -0.09 -26.48 -11.74
C ARG A 154 0.17 -26.08 -10.27
N LEU A 155 0.12 -24.79 -9.97
CA LEU A 155 0.26 -24.29 -8.60
C LEU A 155 -0.91 -24.76 -7.75
N VAL A 156 -0.60 -25.40 -6.62
CA VAL A 156 -1.55 -25.64 -5.54
C VAL A 156 -1.26 -24.60 -4.46
N SER A 157 -2.16 -23.63 -4.31
CA SER A 157 -1.98 -22.56 -3.35
C SER A 157 -2.47 -22.94 -1.95
N ALA A 158 -1.69 -22.61 -0.94
CA ALA A 158 -2.07 -22.71 0.45
C ALA A 158 -3.05 -21.57 0.83
N PRO A 159 -4.03 -21.85 1.71
CA PRO A 159 -4.90 -20.83 2.26
C PRO A 159 -4.12 -19.68 2.91
N PHE A 160 -4.68 -18.47 2.92
CA PHE A 160 -4.02 -17.28 3.46
C PHE A 160 -3.49 -17.48 4.89
N GLN A 161 -4.29 -18.08 5.78
CA GLN A 161 -3.89 -18.33 7.16
C GLN A 161 -2.71 -19.29 7.28
N ALA A 162 -2.66 -20.32 6.43
CA ALA A 162 -1.53 -21.24 6.37
C ALA A 162 -0.25 -20.54 5.88
N ARG A 163 -0.36 -19.66 4.87
CA ARG A 163 0.77 -18.86 4.39
C ARG A 163 1.28 -17.90 5.47
N LYS A 164 0.39 -17.22 6.20
CA LYS A 164 0.75 -16.37 7.33
C LYS A 164 1.49 -17.14 8.42
N LEU A 165 0.96 -18.30 8.80
CA LEU A 165 1.58 -19.21 9.77
C LEU A 165 2.98 -19.64 9.32
N LEU A 166 3.15 -20.02 8.05
CA LEU A 166 4.45 -20.38 7.49
C LEU A 166 5.43 -19.22 7.50
N LEU A 167 4.99 -18.01 7.15
CA LEU A 167 5.84 -16.81 7.20
C LEU A 167 6.36 -16.56 8.62
N VAL A 168 5.51 -16.67 9.64
CA VAL A 168 5.97 -16.58 11.03
C VAL A 168 6.96 -17.71 11.33
N ALA A 169 6.65 -18.96 10.96
CA ALA A 169 7.56 -20.10 11.16
C ALA A 169 8.94 -19.89 10.49
N TRP A 170 8.99 -19.31 9.30
CA TRP A 170 10.23 -18.95 8.62
C TRP A 170 11.01 -17.85 9.36
N ARG A 171 10.32 -16.87 9.98
CA ARG A 171 10.95 -15.78 10.74
C ARG A 171 11.64 -16.33 11.97
N GLU A 172 10.95 -17.23 12.66
CA GLU A 172 11.40 -17.90 13.89
C GLU A 172 12.35 -19.07 13.62
N ASN A 173 12.69 -19.34 12.35
CA ASN A 173 13.60 -20.42 11.94
C ASN A 173 13.14 -21.82 12.37
N VAL A 174 11.83 -22.08 12.32
CA VAL A 174 11.29 -23.42 12.56
C VAL A 174 11.84 -24.36 11.48
N ASP A 175 12.51 -25.42 11.92
CA ASP A 175 13.08 -26.43 11.04
C ASP A 175 11.99 -27.16 10.26
N ASN A 176 12.26 -27.44 8.99
CA ASN A 176 11.39 -28.22 8.10
C ASN A 176 9.93 -27.73 8.01
N ALA A 177 9.66 -26.45 8.29
CA ALA A 177 8.35 -25.83 8.25
C ALA A 177 7.55 -26.12 6.96
N GLU A 178 8.23 -26.33 5.82
CA GLU A 178 7.63 -26.67 4.53
C GLU A 178 6.99 -28.07 4.47
N THR A 179 7.32 -28.92 5.43
CA THR A 179 6.86 -30.32 5.50
C THR A 179 5.86 -30.57 6.61
N LEU A 180 5.80 -29.67 7.60
CA LEU A 180 4.90 -29.77 8.74
C LEU A 180 3.47 -29.39 8.34
N SER A 181 2.49 -30.02 9.00
CA SER A 181 1.09 -29.63 8.90
C SER A 181 0.82 -28.32 9.64
N ALA A 182 -0.29 -27.66 9.31
CA ALA A 182 -0.65 -26.36 9.91
C ALA A 182 -0.84 -26.50 11.43
N LYS A 183 -1.39 -27.64 11.87
CA LYS A 183 -1.59 -27.95 13.29
C LYS A 183 -0.28 -28.12 14.05
N GLU A 184 0.75 -28.66 13.40
CA GLU A 184 2.07 -28.83 14.01
C GLU A 184 2.79 -27.49 14.11
N LEU A 185 2.78 -26.69 13.04
CA LEU A 185 3.35 -25.33 13.07
C LEU A 185 2.68 -24.45 14.12
N ASP A 186 1.35 -24.45 14.19
CA ASP A 186 0.59 -23.71 15.21
C ASP A 186 0.99 -24.13 16.63
N ARG A 187 1.13 -25.45 16.86
CA ARG A 187 1.56 -25.98 18.16
C ARG A 187 2.99 -25.56 18.52
N LEU A 188 3.92 -25.63 17.57
CA LEU A 188 5.32 -25.25 17.79
C LEU A 188 5.43 -23.76 18.14
N LEU A 189 4.81 -22.88 17.35
CA LEU A 189 4.85 -21.44 17.60
C LEU A 189 4.18 -21.07 18.93
N LYS A 190 3.03 -21.68 19.25
CA LYS A 190 2.36 -21.43 20.54
C LYS A 190 3.16 -21.94 21.73
N LYS A 191 3.87 -23.06 21.59
CA LYS A 191 4.78 -23.58 22.63
C LYS A 191 5.85 -22.55 22.99
N ASP A 192 6.31 -21.79 22.00
CA ASP A 192 7.31 -20.73 22.17
C ASP A 192 6.67 -19.36 22.53
N GLY A 193 5.37 -19.33 22.85
CA GLY A 193 4.66 -18.12 23.25
C GLY A 193 4.32 -17.15 22.11
N ILE A 194 4.42 -17.60 20.85
CA ILE A 194 4.30 -16.75 19.66
C ILE A 194 2.83 -16.70 19.18
N ALA A 195 2.22 -15.52 19.29
CA ALA A 195 0.87 -15.25 18.80
C ALA A 195 0.88 -14.91 17.30
N TRP A 196 1.18 -15.92 16.46
CA TRP A 196 1.37 -15.76 15.02
C TRP A 196 0.18 -15.10 14.30
N ASP A 197 -1.04 -15.21 14.83
CA ASP A 197 -2.26 -14.63 14.28
C ASP A 197 -2.30 -13.09 14.40
N LYS A 198 -1.56 -12.53 15.36
CA LYS A 198 -1.44 -11.08 15.59
C LYS A 198 -0.20 -10.46 14.92
N GLU A 199 0.68 -11.30 14.39
CA GLU A 199 1.92 -10.86 13.75
C GLU A 199 1.67 -10.30 12.35
N GLU A 200 2.43 -9.28 11.97
CA GLU A 200 2.62 -8.88 10.58
C GLU A 200 4.06 -9.21 10.20
N VAL A 201 4.27 -10.14 9.27
CA VAL A 201 5.61 -10.47 8.82
C VAL A 201 5.85 -9.96 7.41
N ASP A 202 6.81 -9.06 7.29
CA ASP A 202 7.34 -8.60 6.02
C ASP A 202 8.69 -9.28 5.75
N PHE A 203 8.77 -10.00 4.64
CA PHE A 203 9.98 -10.70 4.22
C PHE A 203 10.74 -10.01 3.09
N GLN A 204 10.25 -8.88 2.58
CA GLN A 204 10.81 -8.26 1.38
C GLN A 204 12.31 -7.97 1.50
N GLU A 205 12.79 -7.56 2.69
CA GLU A 205 14.21 -7.33 2.95
C GLU A 205 15.06 -8.60 2.84
N LYS A 206 14.48 -9.76 3.17
CA LYS A 206 15.17 -11.06 3.13
C LYS A 206 15.09 -11.71 1.75
N MET A 207 14.27 -11.17 0.84
CA MET A 207 14.09 -11.72 -0.50
C MET A 207 15.20 -11.27 -1.44
N PRO A 208 15.61 -12.15 -2.37
CA PRO A 208 16.36 -11.78 -3.57
C PRO A 208 15.69 -10.62 -4.34
N GLY A 209 16.51 -9.79 -4.98
CA GLY A 209 16.00 -8.74 -5.87
C GLY A 209 15.23 -9.30 -7.06
N ILE A 210 14.23 -8.56 -7.53
CA ILE A 210 13.45 -8.90 -8.72
C ILE A 210 13.90 -8.02 -9.89
N PRO A 211 14.13 -8.58 -11.08
CA PRO A 211 14.40 -7.80 -12.27
C PRO A 211 13.30 -6.78 -12.59
N VAL A 212 13.73 -5.61 -13.05
CA VAL A 212 12.80 -4.62 -13.61
C VAL A 212 12.14 -5.20 -14.86
N GLU A 213 10.83 -5.41 -14.79
CA GLU A 213 10.06 -6.10 -15.85
C GLU A 213 9.78 -5.20 -17.06
N SER A 214 9.73 -3.88 -16.86
CA SER A 214 9.49 -2.90 -17.93
C SER A 214 10.04 -1.52 -17.58
N GLU A 215 10.21 -0.68 -18.59
CA GLU A 215 10.57 0.74 -18.38
C GLU A 215 9.51 1.49 -17.59
N THR A 216 8.23 1.15 -17.77
CA THR A 216 7.14 1.71 -16.97
C THR A 216 7.30 1.34 -15.48
N ASP A 217 7.65 0.08 -15.18
CA ASP A 217 7.88 -0.34 -13.79
C ASP A 217 9.03 0.44 -13.15
N TRP A 218 10.06 0.78 -13.94
CA TRP A 218 11.15 1.64 -13.49
C TRP A 218 10.71 3.09 -13.24
N GLU A 219 10.00 3.71 -14.19
CA GLU A 219 9.48 5.08 -14.06
C GLU A 219 8.53 5.22 -12.86
N LEU A 220 7.69 4.20 -12.63
CA LEU A 220 6.83 4.09 -11.45
C LEU A 220 7.64 4.04 -10.16
N ARG A 221 8.69 3.21 -10.10
CA ARG A 221 9.59 3.13 -8.93
C ARG A 221 10.26 4.48 -8.67
N GLN A 222 10.83 5.11 -9.69
CA GLN A 222 11.51 6.40 -9.56
C GLN A 222 10.55 7.46 -9.01
N SER A 223 9.35 7.56 -9.60
CA SER A 223 8.34 8.53 -9.18
C SER A 223 7.87 8.30 -7.75
N PHE A 224 7.63 7.03 -7.40
CA PHE A 224 7.24 6.67 -6.05
C PHE A 224 8.32 7.03 -5.02
N MET A 225 9.59 6.73 -5.31
CA MET A 225 10.70 7.07 -4.43
C MET A 225 10.94 8.58 -4.35
N ALA A 226 10.77 9.31 -5.45
CA ALA A 226 10.81 10.77 -5.47
C ALA A 226 9.72 11.37 -4.59
N TYR A 227 8.50 10.85 -4.64
CA TYR A 227 7.48 11.24 -3.66
C TYR A 227 7.88 10.83 -2.25
N ASN A 228 8.42 9.62 -2.04
CA ASN A 228 8.73 9.09 -0.71
C ASN A 228 9.81 9.92 0.01
N LEU A 229 10.85 10.33 -0.70
CA LEU A 229 12.06 10.95 -0.15
C LEU A 229 12.18 12.45 -0.47
N GLY A 230 11.33 12.97 -1.35
CA GLY A 230 11.29 14.38 -1.74
C GLY A 230 10.16 15.18 -1.08
N PRO A 231 9.93 16.42 -1.56
CA PRO A 231 8.86 17.28 -1.08
C PRO A 231 7.47 16.67 -1.23
N LYS A 232 6.68 16.71 -0.16
CA LYS A 232 5.33 16.14 -0.12
C LYS A 232 4.28 17.18 -0.46
N LEU A 233 3.57 17.00 -1.58
CA LEU A 233 2.31 17.69 -1.83
C LEU A 233 1.15 16.77 -1.47
N ARG A 234 0.35 17.19 -0.49
CA ARG A 234 -0.89 16.53 -0.11
C ARG A 234 -2.05 17.44 -0.43
N LEU A 235 -3.00 16.92 -1.16
CA LEU A 235 -4.20 17.62 -1.59
C LEU A 235 -5.42 16.86 -1.05
N GLN A 236 -6.47 17.59 -0.72
CA GLN A 236 -7.74 17.04 -0.28
C GLN A 236 -8.89 17.76 -0.98
N GLY A 237 -9.99 17.06 -1.21
CA GLY A 237 -11.08 17.62 -2.00
C GLY A 237 -12.40 16.89 -1.91
N MET A 238 -13.46 17.54 -2.38
CA MET A 238 -14.80 16.99 -2.52
C MET A 238 -15.38 17.44 -3.86
N GLY A 239 -15.98 16.52 -4.62
CA GLY A 239 -16.42 16.81 -5.99
C GLY A 239 -15.26 17.30 -6.87
N ASP A 240 -15.42 18.49 -7.45
CA ASP A 240 -14.42 19.16 -8.30
C ASP A 240 -13.46 20.08 -7.52
N MET A 241 -13.68 20.28 -6.21
CA MET A 241 -12.86 21.15 -5.39
C MET A 241 -11.63 20.42 -4.88
N VAL A 242 -10.46 21.06 -4.99
CA VAL A 242 -9.21 20.57 -4.42
C VAL A 242 -8.46 21.69 -3.70
N LEU A 243 -7.94 21.36 -2.51
CA LEU A 243 -7.23 22.24 -1.60
C LEU A 243 -5.98 21.53 -1.09
N GLU A 244 -4.97 22.29 -0.68
CA GLU A 244 -3.80 21.71 -0.02
C GLU A 244 -4.15 21.27 1.41
N ALA A 245 -3.73 20.05 1.77
CA ALA A 245 -3.99 19.49 3.08
C ALA A 245 -2.99 20.03 4.10
N GLY A 246 -3.49 20.54 5.23
CA GLY A 246 -2.68 21.11 6.31
C GLY A 246 -3.52 21.93 7.29
N PRO A 247 -2.93 22.39 8.40
CA PRO A 247 -3.64 23.25 9.35
C PRO A 247 -4.04 24.55 8.66
N LEU A 248 -5.33 24.86 8.69
CA LEU A 248 -5.84 26.16 8.32
C LEU A 248 -5.35 27.16 9.38
N GLY A 249 -4.46 28.08 9.00
CA GLY A 249 -4.01 29.15 9.89
C GLY A 249 -5.19 30.02 10.38
N ALA A 250 -4.92 30.98 11.26
CA ALA A 250 -5.93 31.97 11.65
C ALA A 250 -6.45 32.71 10.40
N GLY A 251 -7.78 32.76 10.20
CA GLY A 251 -8.38 33.31 8.98
C GLY A 251 -8.42 32.34 7.79
N GLY A 252 -7.95 31.10 7.97
CA GLY A 252 -7.81 30.10 6.90
C GLY A 252 -9.16 29.61 6.38
N LEU A 253 -10.15 29.47 7.28
CA LEU A 253 -11.52 29.11 6.91
C LEU A 253 -12.21 30.24 6.12
N GLU A 254 -11.99 31.49 6.50
CA GLU A 254 -12.52 32.68 5.81
C GLU A 254 -11.89 32.84 4.42
N LYS A 255 -10.58 32.57 4.28
CA LYS A 255 -9.91 32.49 2.96
C LYS A 255 -10.45 31.35 2.11
N LEU A 256 -10.69 30.19 2.71
CA LEU A 256 -11.22 29.01 2.04
C LEU A 256 -12.65 29.28 1.55
N LEU A 257 -13.51 29.84 2.40
CA LEU A 257 -14.86 30.28 2.06
C LEU A 257 -14.86 31.38 0.99
N GLY A 258 -13.90 32.31 1.05
CA GLY A 258 -13.70 33.34 0.03
C GLY A 258 -13.26 32.79 -1.33
N GLN A 259 -12.49 31.69 -1.36
CA GLN A 259 -12.08 31.00 -2.59
C GLN A 259 -13.19 30.11 -3.16
N ILE A 260 -14.00 29.50 -2.29
CA ILE A 260 -15.08 28.60 -2.66
C ILE A 260 -16.31 29.39 -3.13
N GLY A 261 -16.48 30.63 -2.66
CA GLY A 261 -17.67 31.43 -2.95
C GLY A 261 -18.90 30.91 -2.19
N PRO A 262 -19.84 31.79 -1.82
CA PRO A 262 -20.99 31.42 -1.00
C PRO A 262 -21.90 30.39 -1.69
N ASP A 263 -21.99 30.38 -3.02
CA ASP A 263 -22.89 29.50 -3.77
C ASP A 263 -22.41 28.03 -3.83
N ILE A 264 -21.09 27.80 -3.94
CA ILE A 264 -20.55 26.43 -3.94
C ILE A 264 -20.57 25.85 -2.53
N PHE A 265 -20.26 26.67 -1.52
CA PHE A 265 -20.33 26.24 -0.13
C PHE A 265 -21.77 25.92 0.29
N SER A 266 -22.72 26.79 -0.04
CA SER A 266 -24.15 26.56 0.26
C SER A 266 -24.72 25.37 -0.50
N LYS A 267 -24.29 25.11 -1.74
CA LYS A 267 -24.65 23.89 -2.47
C LYS A 267 -24.07 22.64 -1.84
N ALA A 268 -22.78 22.64 -1.48
CA ALA A 268 -22.13 21.51 -0.81
C ALA A 268 -22.77 21.21 0.56
N LEU A 269 -23.11 22.25 1.32
CA LEU A 269 -23.83 22.13 2.58
C LEU A 269 -25.28 21.67 2.34
N GLY A 270 -25.93 22.18 1.30
CA GLY A 270 -27.28 21.78 0.89
C GLY A 270 -27.35 20.30 0.51
N ASP A 271 -26.43 19.83 -0.33
CA ASP A 271 -26.30 18.43 -0.74
C ASP A 271 -26.04 17.51 0.48
N LEU A 272 -25.30 17.99 1.49
CA LEU A 272 -25.05 17.26 2.75
C LEU A 272 -26.26 17.28 3.71
N LEU A 273 -27.06 18.35 3.71
CA LEU A 273 -28.17 18.59 4.66
C LEU A 273 -29.56 18.26 4.08
N GLY A 274 -29.62 17.52 2.97
CA GLY A 274 -30.84 16.96 2.38
C GLY A 274 -31.44 17.75 1.20
N GLY A 275 -30.63 18.50 0.46
CA GLY A 275 -30.98 19.03 -0.86
C GLY A 275 -31.21 17.90 -1.88
N ALA A 276 -31.91 18.22 -2.98
CA ALA A 276 -32.17 17.24 -4.04
C ALA A 276 -30.85 16.62 -4.53
N PRO A 277 -30.75 15.29 -4.69
CA PRO A 277 -29.49 14.61 -4.94
C PRO A 277 -28.89 15.10 -6.26
N GLY A 278 -27.80 15.88 -6.16
CA GLY A 278 -26.91 16.06 -7.29
C GLY A 278 -26.28 14.72 -7.65
N GLN A 279 -26.20 14.41 -8.94
CA GLN A 279 -25.37 13.29 -9.39
C GLN A 279 -23.95 13.49 -8.83
N PRO A 280 -23.31 12.43 -8.29
CA PRO A 280 -21.94 12.53 -7.82
C PRO A 280 -21.08 13.05 -8.96
N ALA A 281 -20.54 14.27 -8.80
CA ALA A 281 -19.64 14.81 -9.80
C ALA A 281 -18.46 13.84 -9.92
N GLU A 282 -18.22 13.31 -11.12
CA GLU A 282 -17.12 12.35 -11.39
C GLU A 282 -15.77 12.91 -10.89
N GLY A 283 -15.67 14.23 -10.72
CA GLY A 283 -14.55 14.92 -10.10
C GLY A 283 -13.27 14.87 -10.92
N LYS A 284 -13.43 14.58 -12.22
CA LYS A 284 -12.38 14.66 -13.21
C LYS A 284 -11.74 16.05 -13.20
N LYS A 285 -12.52 17.12 -13.02
CA LYS A 285 -11.97 18.49 -12.94
C LYS A 285 -11.14 18.70 -11.67
N GLY A 286 -11.53 18.09 -10.55
CA GLY A 286 -10.74 18.14 -9.31
C GLY A 286 -9.36 17.49 -9.48
N VAL A 287 -9.27 16.34 -10.14
CA VAL A 287 -7.98 15.70 -10.45
C VAL A 287 -7.12 16.58 -11.36
N GLU A 288 -7.70 17.18 -12.40
CA GLU A 288 -6.98 18.12 -13.28
C GLU A 288 -6.51 19.39 -12.54
N GLN A 289 -7.33 19.92 -11.62
CA GLN A 289 -6.92 21.03 -10.77
C GLN A 289 -5.73 20.63 -9.88
N ALA A 290 -5.77 19.43 -9.29
CA ALA A 290 -4.67 18.90 -8.48
C ALA A 290 -3.36 18.80 -9.28
N ARG A 291 -3.43 18.32 -10.53
CA ARG A 291 -2.29 18.26 -11.46
C ARG A 291 -1.72 19.65 -11.73
N ARG A 292 -2.57 20.64 -12.03
CA ARG A 292 -2.14 22.03 -12.25
C ARG A 292 -1.48 22.65 -11.01
N VAL A 293 -1.99 22.36 -9.82
CA VAL A 293 -1.37 22.82 -8.56
C VAL A 293 0.03 22.22 -8.39
N ALA A 294 0.20 20.93 -8.68
CA ALA A 294 1.52 20.28 -8.63
C ALA A 294 2.48 20.89 -9.66
N GLU A 295 2.03 21.08 -10.90
CA GLU A 295 2.83 21.69 -11.97
C GLU A 295 3.24 23.13 -11.63
N GLY A 296 2.32 23.94 -11.09
CA GLY A 296 2.62 25.29 -10.63
C GLY A 296 3.66 25.35 -9.50
N LYS A 297 3.81 24.26 -8.74
CA LYS A 297 4.85 24.09 -7.71
C LYS A 297 6.11 23.39 -8.21
N GLY A 298 6.18 23.05 -9.50
CA GLY A 298 7.30 22.29 -10.07
C GLY A 298 7.41 20.85 -9.57
N LEU A 299 6.33 20.30 -9.00
CA LEU A 299 6.30 18.94 -8.46
C LEU A 299 5.74 17.97 -9.50
N SER A 300 6.37 16.80 -9.60
CA SER A 300 5.95 15.72 -10.51
C SER A 300 5.16 14.63 -9.81
N GLN A 301 4.90 14.75 -8.51
CA GLN A 301 4.08 13.82 -7.73
C GLN A 301 3.24 14.56 -6.69
N PHE A 302 2.05 14.03 -6.41
CA PHE A 302 1.21 14.50 -5.31
C PHE A 302 0.27 13.41 -4.83
N ARG A 303 -0.10 13.46 -3.55
CA ARG A 303 -1.17 12.62 -3.00
C ARG A 303 -2.46 13.41 -2.93
N LEU A 304 -3.56 12.80 -3.34
CA LEU A 304 -4.88 13.42 -3.39
C LEU A 304 -5.89 12.51 -2.67
N THR A 305 -6.53 13.05 -1.63
CA THR A 305 -7.60 12.38 -0.90
C THR A 305 -8.93 13.05 -1.22
N ARG A 306 -9.82 12.34 -1.91
CA ARG A 306 -11.13 12.84 -2.33
C ARG A 306 -12.25 12.23 -1.51
N MET A 307 -13.21 13.04 -1.15
CA MET A 307 -14.39 12.66 -0.36
C MET A 307 -15.62 12.69 -1.26
N GLN A 308 -16.46 11.67 -1.15
CA GLN A 308 -17.75 11.58 -1.83
C GLN A 308 -18.78 11.11 -0.80
N PRO A 309 -19.50 12.03 -0.15
CA PRO A 309 -20.61 11.67 0.72
C PRO A 309 -21.79 11.16 -0.10
N ASP A 310 -22.39 10.08 0.35
CA ASP A 310 -23.70 9.59 -0.06
C ASP A 310 -24.66 9.78 1.11
N THR A 311 -25.48 10.81 1.00
CA THR A 311 -26.46 11.17 2.03
C THR A 311 -27.67 10.24 2.09
N GLN A 312 -27.91 9.44 1.04
CA GLN A 312 -29.01 8.48 1.01
C GLN A 312 -28.66 7.20 1.78
N THR A 313 -27.44 6.68 1.56
CA THR A 313 -26.98 5.46 2.23
C THR A 313 -26.25 5.74 3.54
N LEU A 314 -26.13 7.01 3.92
CA LEU A 314 -25.35 7.47 5.08
C LEU A 314 -23.91 6.98 5.02
N ARG A 315 -23.28 7.07 3.85
CA ARG A 315 -21.90 6.59 3.64
C ARG A 315 -21.01 7.72 3.16
N VAL A 316 -19.73 7.61 3.46
CA VAL A 316 -18.69 8.43 2.85
C VAL A 316 -17.72 7.50 2.15
N VAL A 317 -17.49 7.76 0.87
CA VAL A 317 -16.42 7.14 0.10
C VAL A 317 -15.23 8.09 0.10
N VAL A 318 -14.10 7.63 0.64
CA VAL A 318 -12.81 8.33 0.58
C VAL A 318 -11.92 7.62 -0.42
N ASP A 319 -11.53 8.32 -1.47
CA ASP A 319 -10.63 7.85 -2.51
C ASP A 319 -9.26 8.50 -2.32
N ASP A 320 -8.27 7.71 -1.94
CA ASP A 320 -6.91 8.16 -1.67
C ASP A 320 -5.97 7.69 -2.78
N GLN A 321 -5.34 8.65 -3.47
CA GLN A 321 -4.52 8.38 -4.64
C GLN A 321 -3.14 9.02 -4.50
N LEU A 322 -2.11 8.33 -4.98
CA LEU A 322 -0.83 8.93 -5.31
C LEU A 322 -0.75 9.06 -6.83
N GLN A 323 -0.59 10.29 -7.33
CA GLN A 323 -0.37 10.55 -8.75
C GLN A 323 1.06 10.97 -9.01
N ALA A 324 1.59 10.52 -10.15
CA ALA A 324 2.91 10.88 -10.63
C ALA A 324 2.90 11.14 -12.13
N ARG A 325 3.71 12.10 -12.57
CA ARG A 325 3.94 12.38 -13.98
C ARG A 325 5.10 11.54 -14.48
N LEU A 326 4.78 10.49 -15.24
CA LEU A 326 5.78 9.63 -15.88
C LEU A 326 6.25 10.23 -17.20
N PRO A 327 7.54 10.11 -17.57
CA PRO A 327 8.07 10.65 -18.83
C PRO A 327 7.32 10.17 -20.08
N ARG A 328 6.90 8.89 -20.12
CA ARG A 328 6.26 8.28 -21.30
C ARG A 328 4.74 8.31 -21.28
N GLN A 329 4.12 8.35 -20.09
CA GLN A 329 2.68 8.17 -19.93
C GLN A 329 1.97 9.44 -19.42
N GLY A 330 2.73 10.47 -19.02
CA GLY A 330 2.17 11.64 -18.35
C GLY A 330 1.61 11.28 -16.97
N TRP A 331 0.60 12.01 -16.53
CA TRP A 331 0.01 11.84 -15.19
C TRP A 331 -0.70 10.50 -15.04
N THR A 332 -0.17 9.66 -14.16
CA THR A 332 -0.62 8.29 -13.87
C THR A 332 -0.88 8.12 -12.38
N VAL A 333 -1.88 7.32 -12.02
CA VAL A 333 -2.13 6.90 -10.64
C VAL A 333 -1.20 5.74 -10.32
N ILE A 334 -0.36 5.89 -9.30
CA ILE A 334 0.66 4.90 -8.92
C ILE A 334 0.35 4.19 -7.59
N TYR A 335 -0.68 4.66 -6.89
CA TYR A 335 -1.33 3.99 -5.77
C TYR A 335 -2.76 4.51 -5.68
N ARG A 336 -3.70 3.61 -5.37
CA ARG A 336 -5.10 3.97 -5.12
C ARG A 336 -5.68 3.09 -4.03
N HIS A 337 -6.39 3.70 -3.10
CA HIS A 337 -7.19 2.98 -2.11
C HIS A 337 -8.52 3.69 -1.90
N THR A 338 -9.62 2.94 -1.92
CA THR A 338 -10.96 3.45 -1.66
C THR A 338 -11.46 2.91 -0.33
N ILE A 339 -11.97 3.80 0.52
CA ILE A 339 -12.43 3.48 1.88
C ILE A 339 -13.87 3.94 2.01
N ASN A 340 -14.73 3.02 2.44
CA ASN A 340 -16.12 3.30 2.72
C ASN A 340 -16.30 3.41 4.24
N ALA A 341 -16.85 4.51 4.70
CA ALA A 341 -17.21 4.70 6.11
C ALA A 341 -18.71 4.93 6.24
N ASP A 342 -19.31 4.27 7.22
CA ASP A 342 -20.73 4.40 7.54
C ASP A 342 -20.92 5.54 8.55
N ALA A 343 -21.61 6.59 8.14
CA ALA A 343 -21.93 7.77 8.95
C ALA A 343 -23.12 7.56 9.92
N SER A 344 -23.86 6.46 9.80
CA SER A 344 -24.89 6.09 10.77
C SER A 344 -24.30 5.59 12.10
N ILE A 345 -23.07 5.06 12.07
CA ILE A 345 -22.37 4.54 13.25
C ILE A 345 -21.83 5.72 14.08
N PRO A 346 -22.26 5.89 15.35
CA PRO A 346 -21.74 6.94 16.22
C PRO A 346 -20.25 6.79 16.50
N ARG A 347 -19.53 7.91 16.51
CA ARG A 347 -18.10 8.01 16.84
C ARG A 347 -17.87 9.11 17.88
N PRO A 348 -18.30 8.91 19.14
CA PRO A 348 -18.35 9.99 20.14
C PRO A 348 -17.01 10.70 20.36
N GLY A 349 -15.89 9.98 20.25
CA GLY A 349 -14.55 10.56 20.34
C GLY A 349 -14.26 11.57 19.23
N LEU A 350 -14.51 11.22 17.97
CA LEU A 350 -14.26 12.11 16.82
C LEU A 350 -15.32 13.21 16.71
N GLU A 351 -16.58 12.90 17.00
CA GLU A 351 -17.66 13.89 17.05
C GLU A 351 -17.36 14.97 18.10
N GLY A 352 -16.85 14.58 19.27
CA GLY A 352 -16.42 15.50 20.32
C GLY A 352 -15.22 16.37 19.93
N VAL A 353 -14.28 15.84 19.11
CA VAL A 353 -13.17 16.63 18.55
C VAL A 353 -13.70 17.70 17.60
N ILE A 354 -14.60 17.34 16.68
CA ILE A 354 -15.21 18.28 15.73
C ILE A 354 -16.00 19.38 16.45
N ALA A 355 -16.80 19.00 17.44
CA ALA A 355 -17.63 19.94 18.20
C ALA A 355 -16.79 20.96 19.00
N LYS A 356 -15.61 20.56 19.46
CA LYS A 356 -14.69 21.41 20.25
C LYS A 356 -13.62 22.11 19.42
N ASP A 357 -13.62 21.91 18.11
CA ASP A 357 -12.64 22.54 17.23
C ASP A 357 -12.82 24.08 17.27
N PRO A 358 -11.75 24.86 17.49
CA PRO A 358 -11.85 26.32 17.62
C PRO A 358 -12.38 27.05 16.38
N GLN A 359 -12.27 26.46 15.19
CA GLN A 359 -12.76 27.01 13.93
C GLN A 359 -14.17 26.51 13.60
N VAL A 360 -14.52 25.29 13.99
CA VAL A 360 -15.82 24.66 13.65
C VAL A 360 -16.87 24.84 14.76
N GLY A 361 -16.50 24.69 16.03
CA GLY A 361 -17.40 24.77 17.18
C GLY A 361 -18.28 26.03 17.22
N PRO A 362 -17.71 27.25 17.07
CA PRO A 362 -18.50 28.49 17.04
C PRO A 362 -19.50 28.57 15.88
N LEU A 363 -19.21 27.93 14.74
CA LEU A 363 -20.15 27.86 13.61
C LEU A 363 -21.29 26.88 13.92
N LEU A 364 -20.98 25.72 14.50
CA LEU A 364 -21.98 24.74 14.90
C LEU A 364 -22.98 25.33 15.90
N GLU A 365 -22.50 26.06 16.91
CA GLU A 365 -23.32 26.79 17.88
C GLU A 365 -24.29 27.77 17.19
N LYS A 366 -23.79 28.57 16.24
CA LYS A 366 -24.63 29.50 15.46
C LYS A 366 -25.70 28.75 14.65
N PHE A 367 -25.36 27.64 13.98
CA PHE A 367 -26.35 26.87 13.21
C PHE A 367 -27.42 26.22 14.09
N ARG A 368 -27.08 25.80 15.32
CA ARG A 368 -28.08 25.30 16.29
C ARG A 368 -29.11 26.37 16.66
N GLN A 369 -28.68 27.62 16.81
CA GLN A 369 -29.57 28.75 17.12
C GLN A 369 -30.59 29.02 16.00
N PHE A 370 -30.33 28.58 14.76
CA PHE A 370 -31.25 28.66 13.62
C PHE A 370 -32.15 27.42 13.46
N GLY A 371 -32.19 26.50 14.44
CA GLY A 371 -33.10 25.35 14.44
C GLY A 371 -32.66 24.14 13.60
N LEU A 372 -31.38 24.07 13.20
CA LEU A 372 -30.84 22.99 12.36
C LEU A 372 -30.22 21.82 13.14
N GLY A 373 -30.57 21.63 14.43
CA GLY A 373 -29.92 20.71 15.36
C GLY A 373 -29.69 19.28 14.82
N ASP A 374 -30.76 18.58 14.44
CA ASP A 374 -30.66 17.18 13.97
C ASP A 374 -29.83 17.03 12.69
N LYS A 375 -29.93 18.00 11.77
CA LYS A 375 -29.15 18.02 10.52
C LYS A 375 -27.68 18.30 10.79
N LEU A 376 -27.40 19.13 11.81
CA LEU A 376 -26.05 19.44 12.24
C LEU A 376 -25.37 18.23 12.87
N ASP A 377 -26.09 17.47 13.70
CA ASP A 377 -25.57 16.25 14.29
C ASP A 377 -25.27 15.19 13.21
N MET A 378 -26.12 15.11 12.18
CA MET A 378 -25.82 14.28 11.01
C MET A 378 -24.55 14.76 10.28
N ALA A 379 -24.39 16.06 10.04
CA ALA A 379 -23.17 16.60 9.42
C ALA A 379 -21.91 16.33 10.25
N VAL A 380 -22.00 16.40 11.59
CA VAL A 380 -20.92 16.03 12.52
C VAL A 380 -20.58 14.54 12.39
N ARG A 381 -21.58 13.65 12.27
CA ARG A 381 -21.36 12.22 12.03
C ARG A 381 -20.69 11.94 10.69
N PHE A 382 -21.08 12.64 9.62
CA PHE A 382 -20.41 12.57 8.32
C PHE A 382 -18.95 13.05 8.41
N GLY A 383 -18.70 14.13 9.13
CA GLY A 383 -17.35 14.62 9.42
C GLY A 383 -16.51 13.57 10.17
N ALA A 384 -17.08 12.96 11.22
CA ALA A 384 -16.41 11.94 12.00
C ALA A 384 -16.12 10.66 11.19
N ALA A 385 -17.07 10.22 10.34
CA ALA A 385 -16.88 9.10 9.43
C ALA A 385 -15.78 9.39 8.39
N THR A 386 -15.74 10.61 7.88
CA THR A 386 -14.70 11.08 6.96
C THR A 386 -13.32 11.08 7.60
N MET A 387 -13.18 11.63 8.82
CA MET A 387 -11.93 11.63 9.57
C MET A 387 -11.42 10.20 9.81
N ALA A 388 -12.30 9.29 10.24
CA ALA A 388 -11.94 7.89 10.44
C ALA A 388 -11.47 7.22 9.13
N ALA A 389 -12.14 7.50 8.01
CA ALA A 389 -11.74 6.99 6.71
C ALA A 389 -10.40 7.57 6.25
N GLN A 390 -10.13 8.85 6.50
CA GLN A 390 -8.84 9.48 6.21
C GLN A 390 -7.70 8.90 7.06
N GLU A 391 -7.93 8.64 8.35
CA GLU A 391 -6.96 7.98 9.24
C GLU A 391 -6.64 6.56 8.76
N ALA A 392 -7.65 5.78 8.38
CA ALA A 392 -7.46 4.47 7.78
C ALA A 392 -6.70 4.55 6.44
N GLY A 393 -6.99 5.56 5.63
CA GLY A 393 -6.27 5.83 4.37
C GLY A 393 -4.81 6.16 4.58
N GLU A 394 -4.50 6.98 5.60
CA GLU A 394 -3.14 7.23 6.02
C GLU A 394 -2.43 5.95 6.46
N ALA A 395 -3.05 5.14 7.32
CA ALA A 395 -2.47 3.88 7.78
C ALA A 395 -2.16 2.94 6.60
N ASN A 396 -3.09 2.81 5.65
CA ASN A 396 -2.90 2.00 4.44
C ASN A 396 -1.77 2.53 3.56
N PHE A 397 -1.72 3.85 3.37
CA PHE A 397 -0.67 4.48 2.59
C PHE A 397 0.71 4.32 3.26
N GLN A 398 0.81 4.48 4.58
CA GLN A 398 2.05 4.25 5.32
C GLN A 398 2.48 2.78 5.26
N ASN A 399 1.53 1.84 5.28
CA ASN A 399 1.83 0.43 5.06
C ASN A 399 2.37 0.17 3.65
N PHE A 400 1.78 0.80 2.63
CA PHE A 400 2.29 0.76 1.27
C PHE A 400 3.68 1.37 1.17
N LEU A 401 3.92 2.55 1.75
CA LEU A 401 5.24 3.18 1.82
C LEU A 401 6.29 2.27 2.44
N ARG A 402 5.95 1.65 3.57
CA ARG A 402 6.83 0.71 4.28
C ARG A 402 7.23 -0.47 3.39
N LYS A 403 6.32 -1.04 2.61
CA LYS A 403 6.59 -2.19 1.73
C LYS A 403 7.33 -1.75 0.46
N ALA A 404 6.78 -0.79 -0.26
CA ALA A 404 7.28 -0.38 -1.56
C ALA A 404 8.54 0.52 -1.50
N GLY A 405 8.79 1.20 -0.38
CA GLY A 405 9.80 2.26 -0.25
C GLY A 405 11.17 1.84 0.26
N ARG A 406 11.37 0.57 0.59
CA ARG A 406 12.61 0.11 1.23
C ARG A 406 13.76 -0.19 0.27
N ARG A 407 13.46 -0.70 -0.91
CA ARG A 407 14.47 -1.21 -1.86
C ARG A 407 14.10 -0.86 -3.30
N VAL A 408 15.09 -0.49 -4.12
CA VAL A 408 14.88 -0.22 -5.55
C VAL A 408 14.69 -1.50 -6.38
N ASP A 409 15.25 -2.62 -5.91
CA ASP A 409 15.16 -3.95 -6.52
C ASP A 409 14.04 -4.81 -5.92
N GLY A 410 13.11 -4.18 -5.19
CA GLY A 410 11.94 -4.84 -4.62
C GLY A 410 10.85 -5.17 -5.66
N PRO A 411 9.76 -5.85 -5.23
CA PRO A 411 8.66 -6.24 -6.10
C PRO A 411 8.03 -5.06 -6.86
N PRO A 412 7.62 -5.22 -8.13
CA PRO A 412 6.91 -4.19 -8.89
C PRO A 412 5.77 -3.55 -8.09
N LEU A 413 5.59 -2.23 -8.20
CA LEU A 413 4.58 -1.50 -7.41
C LEU A 413 3.16 -2.06 -7.61
N ARG A 414 2.85 -2.48 -8.84
CA ARG A 414 1.58 -3.11 -9.22
C ARG A 414 1.26 -4.41 -8.47
N TRP A 415 2.22 -5.04 -7.79
CA TRP A 415 1.94 -6.22 -6.96
C TRP A 415 1.34 -5.87 -5.60
N PHE A 416 1.42 -4.59 -5.20
CA PHE A 416 0.84 -4.09 -3.95
C PHE A 416 -0.57 -3.56 -4.12
N ASP A 417 -1.00 -3.34 -5.36
CA ASP A 417 -2.41 -3.10 -5.66
C ASP A 417 -3.17 -4.37 -5.30
N GLY A 418 -4.00 -4.29 -4.26
CA GLY A 418 -4.93 -5.37 -3.93
C GLY A 418 -5.81 -5.70 -5.15
N PRO A 419 -6.43 -6.88 -5.20
CA PRO A 419 -7.28 -7.27 -6.33
C PRO A 419 -8.45 -6.29 -6.44
N GLY A 420 -8.35 -5.34 -7.36
CA GLY A 420 -9.28 -4.22 -7.52
C GLY A 420 -8.92 -3.26 -8.64
N GLY A 421 -8.18 -3.73 -9.64
CA GLY A 421 -8.13 -3.12 -10.97
C GLY A 421 -9.25 -3.67 -11.85
#